data_AF-A0A8H7GTX0-F1
#
_entry.id   AF-A0A8H7GTX0-F1
#
_cell.length_a   1.000
_cell.length_b   1.000
_cell.length_c   1.000
_cell.angle_alpha   90.00
_cell.angle_beta   90.00
_cell.angle_gamma   90.00
#
_symmetry.space_group_name_H-M   'P 1'
#
loop_
_entity.id
_entity.type
_entity.pdbx_description
1 polymer ?
#
loop_
_entity_poly.entity_id
_entity_poly.type
_entity_poly.pdbx_seq_one_letter_code
_entity_poly.pdbx_strand_id
1 'polypeptide(L)'
;MHLDGNYPESVNSILPKITETQGKITSLYTQLCHHNNQAKANVMNLDNHVTYLSTQVQSVAKLNRQLHSLGQMNSESTHDISLSVEGDRKLPVDDLVLPDLLLVRQLYDTAAEIRGYKDAIKLVGGTYKSEPELIRDENLDTCVKSVRALARELFWLEVTRDEIGQIMGLEK
;
A
#
# COMPACT_ATOMS: atom_id res chain seq x y z
N MET A 1 17.89 -32.81 98.71
CA MET A 1 16.87 -33.68 98.09
C MET A 1 16.15 -32.81 97.07
N HIS A 2 16.60 -32.79 95.81
CA HIS A 2 16.04 -33.61 94.70
C HIS A 2 14.51 -33.42 94.60
N LEU A 3 13.94 -32.93 93.49
CA LEU A 3 14.14 -33.39 92.12
C LEU A 3 13.89 -32.26 91.11
N ASP A 4 14.78 -32.13 90.12
CA ASP A 4 14.45 -31.59 88.80
C ASP A 4 13.30 -32.42 88.22
N GLY A 5 12.20 -31.75 87.85
CA GLY A 5 11.00 -32.39 87.32
C GLY A 5 10.54 -31.66 86.07
N ASN A 6 11.06 -32.11 84.93
CA ASN A 6 10.61 -31.74 83.60
C ASN A 6 9.15 -32.19 83.44
N TYR A 7 8.17 -31.33 83.72
CA TYR A 7 6.75 -31.62 83.52
C TYR A 7 6.45 -31.56 82.01
N PRO A 8 5.95 -32.62 81.37
CA PRO A 8 5.55 -32.56 79.97
C PRO A 8 4.38 -31.59 79.84
N GLU A 9 4.41 -30.69 78.84
CA GLU A 9 3.27 -29.85 78.49
C GLU A 9 1.98 -30.70 78.48
N SER A 10 0.96 -30.27 79.21
CA SER A 10 -0.31 -30.98 79.32
C SER A 10 -0.94 -31.16 77.94
N VAL A 11 -1.50 -32.35 77.66
CA VAL A 11 -2.19 -32.67 76.40
C VAL A 11 -3.25 -31.62 76.02
N ASN A 12 -3.86 -30.96 77.02
CA ASN A 12 -4.85 -29.89 76.84
C ASN A 12 -4.27 -28.56 76.30
N SER A 13 -2.99 -28.26 76.49
CA SER A 13 -2.35 -27.05 75.91
C SER A 13 -1.79 -27.29 74.51
N ILE A 14 -1.56 -28.55 74.14
CA ILE A 14 -0.96 -28.95 72.85
C ILE A 14 -2.06 -29.12 71.78
N LEU A 15 -3.20 -29.72 72.12
CA LEU A 15 -4.34 -29.92 71.22
C LEU A 15 -4.78 -28.66 70.44
N PRO A 16 -5.04 -27.51 71.08
CA PRO A 16 -5.45 -26.30 70.36
C PRO A 16 -4.35 -25.76 69.42
N LYS A 17 -3.06 -25.86 69.80
CA LYS A 17 -1.93 -25.51 68.93
C LYS A 17 -1.86 -26.41 67.69
N ILE A 18 -2.15 -27.70 67.84
CA ILE A 18 -2.22 -28.65 66.72
C ILE A 18 -3.36 -28.27 65.77
N THR A 19 -4.56 -27.98 66.30
CA THR A 19 -5.70 -27.57 65.47
C THR A 19 -5.43 -26.26 64.72
N GLU A 20 -4.81 -25.27 65.38
CA GLU A 20 -4.41 -24.02 64.74
C GLU A 20 -3.37 -24.25 63.64
N THR A 21 -2.38 -25.11 63.90
CA THR A 21 -1.34 -25.47 62.92
C THR A 21 -1.95 -26.21 61.73
N GLN A 22 -2.89 -27.13 61.97
CA GLN A 22 -3.66 -27.82 60.93
C GLN A 22 -4.42 -26.81 60.05
N GLY A 23 -5.09 -25.82 60.66
CA GLY A 23 -5.79 -24.76 59.93
C GLY A 23 -4.85 -23.90 59.08
N LYS A 24 -3.67 -23.55 59.62
CA LYS A 24 -2.63 -22.85 58.86
C LYS A 24 -2.12 -23.68 57.69
N ILE A 25 -1.86 -24.97 57.89
CA ILE A 25 -1.43 -25.89 56.83
C ILE A 25 -2.47 -25.96 55.71
N THR A 26 -3.75 -26.12 56.06
CA THR A 26 -4.83 -26.16 55.06
C THR A 26 -4.94 -24.85 54.28
N SER A 27 -4.88 -23.70 54.97
CA SER A 27 -4.93 -22.39 54.30
C SER A 27 -3.75 -22.17 53.36
N LEU A 28 -2.53 -22.49 53.81
CA LEU A 28 -1.32 -22.40 52.99
C LEU A 28 -1.38 -23.35 51.79
N TYR A 29 -1.90 -24.56 51.97
CA TYR A 29 -2.11 -25.50 50.88
C TYR A 29 -3.09 -24.94 49.83
N THR A 30 -4.22 -24.39 50.25
CA THR A 30 -5.20 -23.76 49.34
C THR A 30 -4.59 -22.56 48.61
N GLN A 31 -3.83 -21.72 49.29
CA GLN A 31 -3.14 -20.58 48.68
C GLN A 31 -2.11 -21.05 47.64
N LEU A 32 -1.30 -22.07 47.97
CA LEU A 32 -0.32 -22.64 47.06
C LEU A 32 -0.99 -23.25 45.81
N CYS A 33 -2.09 -23.97 45.99
CA CYS A 33 -2.89 -24.51 44.88
C CYS A 33 -3.45 -23.38 44.00
N HIS A 34 -3.98 -22.31 44.60
CA HIS A 34 -4.49 -21.16 43.85
C HIS A 34 -3.39 -20.48 43.04
N HIS A 35 -2.23 -20.19 43.65
CA HIS A 35 -1.09 -19.61 42.95
C HIS A 35 -0.55 -20.51 41.84
N ASN A 36 -0.50 -21.83 42.05
CA ASN A 36 -0.08 -22.77 41.01
C ASN A 36 -1.05 -22.75 39.82
N ASN A 37 -2.36 -22.73 40.08
CA ASN A 37 -3.36 -22.65 39.02
C ASN A 37 -3.28 -21.32 38.26
N GLN A 38 -3.06 -20.21 38.98
CA GLN A 38 -2.85 -18.90 38.36
C GLN A 38 -1.56 -18.88 37.52
N ALA A 39 -0.46 -19.45 38.01
CA ALA A 39 0.78 -19.55 37.27
C ALA A 39 0.60 -20.36 35.98
N LYS A 40 -0.12 -21.49 36.03
CA LYS A 40 -0.44 -22.29 34.84
C LYS A 40 -1.28 -21.50 33.83
N ALA A 41 -2.30 -20.79 34.28
CA ALA A 41 -3.13 -19.95 33.41
C ALA A 41 -2.30 -18.81 32.77
N ASN A 42 -1.40 -18.18 33.53
CA ASN A 42 -0.51 -17.15 33.04
C ASN A 42 0.46 -17.69 31.98
N VAL A 43 1.02 -18.88 32.17
CA VAL A 43 1.89 -19.53 31.19
C VAL A 43 1.14 -19.75 29.88
N MET A 44 -0.07 -20.31 29.92
CA MET A 44 -0.89 -20.50 28.71
C MET A 44 -1.23 -19.18 28.02
N ASN A 45 -1.57 -18.14 28.79
CA ASN A 45 -1.89 -16.84 28.23
C ASN A 45 -0.68 -16.20 27.54
N LEU A 46 0.49 -16.26 28.18
CA LEU A 46 1.74 -15.76 27.60
C LEU A 46 2.11 -16.50 26.32
N ASP A 47 1.96 -17.83 26.29
CA ASP A 47 2.27 -18.64 25.11
C ASP A 47 1.34 -18.30 23.92
N ASN A 48 0.05 -18.09 24.19
CA ASN A 48 -0.90 -17.60 23.20
C ASN A 48 -0.53 -16.21 22.66
N HIS A 49 -0.12 -15.29 23.54
CA HIS A 49 0.33 -13.97 23.12
C HIS A 49 1.61 -14.02 22.28
N VAL A 50 2.58 -14.85 22.66
CA VAL A 50 3.81 -15.07 21.88
C VAL A 50 3.47 -15.62 20.50
N THR A 51 2.56 -16.58 20.42
CA THR A 51 2.11 -17.16 19.15
C THR A 51 1.45 -16.11 18.27
N TYR A 52 0.50 -15.35 18.83
CA TYR A 52 -0.18 -14.27 18.12
C TYR A 52 0.80 -13.24 17.57
N LEU A 53 1.70 -12.73 18.43
CA LEU A 53 2.70 -11.73 18.03
C LEU A 53 3.65 -12.29 16.96
N SER A 54 4.05 -13.55 17.09
CA SER A 54 4.88 -14.22 16.08
C SER A 54 4.19 -14.30 14.73
N THR A 55 2.90 -14.63 14.70
CA THR A 55 2.08 -14.62 13.47
C THR A 55 1.96 -13.21 12.89
N GLN A 56 1.77 -12.19 13.71
CA GLN A 56 1.70 -10.80 13.24
C GLN A 56 3.03 -10.36 12.61
N VAL A 57 4.16 -10.67 13.25
CA VAL A 57 5.49 -10.37 12.71
C VAL A 57 5.71 -11.06 11.36
N GLN A 58 5.32 -12.33 11.23
CA GLN A 58 5.40 -13.05 9.96
C GLN A 58 4.52 -12.42 8.87
N SER A 59 3.31 -11.98 9.22
CA SER A 59 2.40 -11.29 8.31
C SER A 59 2.99 -9.96 7.81
N VAL A 60 3.53 -9.14 8.72
CA VAL A 60 4.20 -7.88 8.37
C VAL A 60 5.44 -8.14 7.50
N ALA A 61 6.24 -9.15 7.83
CA ALA A 61 7.39 -9.52 7.01
C ALA A 61 6.98 -9.94 5.59
N LYS A 62 5.86 -10.67 5.43
CA LYS A 62 5.29 -11.01 4.13
C LYS A 62 4.87 -9.76 3.34
N LEU A 63 4.12 -8.86 3.98
CA LEU A 63 3.67 -7.61 3.34
C LEU A 63 4.85 -6.73 2.92
N ASN A 64 5.89 -6.63 3.74
CA ASN A 64 7.10 -5.88 3.38
C ASN A 64 7.82 -6.47 2.17
N ARG A 65 7.90 -7.80 2.05
CA ARG A 65 8.47 -8.44 0.85
C ARG A 65 7.63 -8.15 -0.39
N GLN A 66 6.30 -8.21 -0.27
CA GLN A 66 5.39 -7.88 -1.37
C GLN A 66 5.54 -6.41 -1.79
N LEU A 67 5.64 -5.49 -0.83
CA LEU A 67 5.87 -4.07 -1.09
C LEU A 67 7.22 -3.82 -1.80
N HIS A 68 8.28 -4.49 -1.35
CA HIS A 68 9.59 -4.37 -1.98
C HIS A 68 9.58 -4.89 -3.42
N SER A 69 8.94 -6.04 -3.66
CA SER A 69 8.77 -6.60 -5.00
C SER A 69 7.94 -5.69 -5.91
N LEU A 70 6.87 -5.09 -5.39
CA LEU A 70 6.08 -4.09 -6.12
C LEU A 70 6.92 -2.85 -6.47
N GLY A 71 7.73 -2.38 -5.53
CA GLY A 71 8.65 -1.26 -5.77
C GLY A 71 9.62 -1.56 -6.92
N GLN A 72 10.17 -2.77 -6.96
CA GLN A 72 11.05 -3.18 -8.06
C GLN A 72 10.29 -3.24 -9.40
N MET A 73 9.14 -3.90 -9.47
CA MET A 73 8.35 -3.99 -10.70
C MET A 73 7.95 -2.59 -11.23
N ASN A 74 7.56 -1.68 -10.34
CA ASN A 74 7.18 -0.33 -10.71
C ASN A 74 8.38 0.56 -11.06
N SER A 75 9.60 0.21 -10.64
CA SER A 75 10.82 0.89 -11.09
C SER A 75 11.26 0.48 -12.49
N GLU A 76 10.91 -0.74 -12.92
CA GLU A 76 11.24 -1.28 -14.25
C GLU A 76 10.18 -0.92 -15.30
N SER A 77 8.93 -0.72 -14.89
CA SER A 77 7.83 -0.34 -15.78
C SER A 77 7.73 1.19 -15.96
N THR A 78 7.64 1.63 -17.22
CA THR A 78 7.53 3.05 -17.57
C THR A 78 6.10 3.50 -17.90
N HIS A 79 5.20 2.58 -18.23
CA HIS A 79 3.85 2.89 -18.71
C HIS A 79 2.76 2.49 -17.72
N ASP A 80 3.01 1.45 -16.91
CA ASP A 80 2.01 0.89 -15.98
C ASP A 80 2.56 0.83 -14.55
N ILE A 81 1.71 1.11 -13.57
CA ILE A 81 1.96 0.90 -12.15
C ILE A 81 1.19 -0.36 -11.72
N SER A 82 1.93 -1.35 -11.22
CA SER A 82 1.37 -2.56 -10.62
C SER A 82 0.96 -2.28 -9.17
N LEU A 83 -0.28 -2.61 -8.84
CA LEU A 83 -0.86 -2.49 -7.49
C LEU A 83 -0.82 -3.81 -6.70
N SER A 84 -0.59 -4.93 -7.39
CA SER A 84 -0.44 -6.25 -6.78
C SER A 84 0.76 -6.99 -7.36
N VAL A 85 1.41 -7.81 -6.53
CA VAL A 85 2.57 -8.64 -6.94
C VAL A 85 2.17 -9.64 -8.03
N GLU A 86 0.92 -10.11 -8.00
CA GLU A 86 0.38 -11.08 -8.95
C GLU A 86 0.13 -10.47 -10.34
N GLY A 87 0.14 -9.14 -10.46
CA GLY A 87 0.00 -8.44 -11.75
C GLY A 87 -1.44 -8.26 -12.24
N ASP A 88 -2.43 -8.77 -11.51
CA ASP A 88 -3.86 -8.69 -11.84
C ASP A 88 -4.43 -7.25 -11.79
N ARG A 89 -3.71 -6.32 -11.17
CA ARG A 89 -4.10 -4.92 -11.06
C ARG A 89 -2.97 -4.02 -11.51
N LYS A 90 -3.07 -3.53 -12.73
CA LYS A 90 -2.19 -2.51 -13.31
C LYS A 90 -3.00 -1.27 -13.65
N LEU A 91 -2.40 -0.11 -13.41
CA LEU A 91 -2.95 1.18 -13.80
C LEU A 91 -1.98 1.87 -14.74
N PRO A 92 -2.43 2.42 -15.87
CA PRO A 92 -1.61 3.28 -16.70
C PRO A 92 -1.12 4.48 -15.89
N VAL A 93 0.15 4.86 -16.05
CA VAL A 93 0.72 6.04 -15.38
C VAL A 93 -0.04 7.32 -15.75
N ASP A 94 -0.52 7.40 -17.00
CA ASP A 94 -1.29 8.53 -17.53
C ASP A 94 -2.61 8.75 -16.76
N ASP A 95 -3.18 7.68 -16.18
CA ASP A 95 -4.39 7.77 -15.36
C ASP A 95 -4.10 8.19 -13.91
N LEU A 96 -2.85 8.14 -13.46
CA LEU A 96 -2.44 8.60 -12.12
C LEU A 96 -1.99 10.07 -12.11
N VAL A 97 -1.32 10.53 -13.17
CA VAL A 97 -0.83 11.91 -13.27
C VAL A 97 -1.89 12.76 -13.96
N LEU A 98 -2.97 13.03 -13.22
CA LEU A 98 -4.06 13.86 -13.71
C LEU A 98 -3.80 15.33 -13.37
N PRO A 99 -4.10 16.27 -14.29
CA PRO A 99 -4.06 17.68 -13.99
C PRO A 99 -5.07 18.05 -12.92
N ASP A 100 -4.68 18.90 -11.97
CA ASP A 100 -5.56 19.35 -10.87
C ASP A 100 -6.80 20.11 -11.34
N LEU A 101 -6.76 20.66 -12.56
CA LEU A 101 -7.81 21.48 -13.14
C LEU A 101 -8.23 20.94 -14.51
N LEU A 102 -9.55 20.91 -14.75
CA LEU A 102 -10.14 20.46 -16.02
C LEU A 102 -9.59 21.23 -17.22
N LEU A 103 -9.40 22.54 -17.08
CA LEU A 103 -8.92 23.39 -18.16
C LEU A 103 -7.42 23.13 -18.46
N VAL A 104 -6.63 22.68 -17.49
CA VAL A 104 -5.22 22.26 -17.72
C VAL A 104 -5.22 20.94 -18.50
N ARG A 105 -6.12 20.00 -18.17
CA ARG A 105 -6.29 18.77 -18.93
C ARG A 105 -6.66 19.04 -20.39
N GLN A 106 -7.64 19.91 -20.62
CA GLN A 106 -8.00 20.33 -21.98
C GLN A 106 -6.82 20.96 -22.73
N LEU A 107 -5.96 21.73 -22.03
CA LEU A 107 -4.75 22.28 -22.64
C LEU A 107 -3.72 21.20 -23.02
N TYR A 108 -3.51 20.19 -22.17
CA TYR A 108 -2.64 19.05 -22.48
C TYR A 108 -3.15 18.25 -23.68
N ASP A 109 -4.45 17.94 -23.69
CA ASP A 109 -5.10 17.18 -24.76
C ASP A 109 -5.01 17.95 -26.09
N THR A 110 -5.37 19.23 -26.10
CA THR A 110 -5.28 20.08 -27.31
C THR A 110 -3.84 20.22 -27.82
N ALA A 111 -2.86 20.40 -26.93
CA ALA A 111 -1.44 20.48 -27.32
C ALA A 111 -0.92 19.16 -27.91
N ALA A 112 -1.35 18.02 -27.37
CA ALA A 112 -1.02 16.70 -27.89
C ALA A 112 -1.64 16.48 -29.28
N GLU A 113 -2.91 16.83 -29.46
CA GLU A 113 -3.61 16.75 -30.75
C GLU A 113 -2.94 17.64 -31.81
N ILE A 114 -2.62 18.91 -31.49
CA ILE A 114 -1.88 19.82 -32.39
C ILE A 114 -0.61 19.16 -32.92
N ARG A 115 0.17 18.50 -32.04
CA ARG A 115 1.39 17.81 -32.43
C ARG A 115 1.08 16.61 -33.33
N GLY A 116 0.05 15.83 -33.01
CA GLY A 116 -0.41 14.70 -33.82
C GLY A 116 -0.84 15.12 -35.23
N TYR A 117 -1.63 16.19 -35.38
CA TYR A 117 -2.04 16.71 -36.68
C TYR A 117 -0.84 17.23 -37.49
N LYS A 118 0.12 17.93 -36.86
CA LYS A 118 1.35 18.39 -37.52
C LYS A 118 2.20 17.23 -38.03
N ASP A 119 2.32 16.18 -37.24
CA ASP A 119 3.09 14.98 -37.61
C ASP A 119 2.40 14.19 -38.74
N ALA A 120 1.06 14.09 -38.71
CA ALA A 120 0.29 13.49 -39.81
C ALA A 120 0.45 14.27 -41.12
N ILE A 121 0.43 15.60 -41.09
CA ILE A 121 0.67 16.44 -42.27
C ILE A 121 2.09 16.24 -42.80
N LYS A 122 3.10 16.21 -41.92
CA LYS A 122 4.49 15.92 -42.31
C LYS A 122 4.64 14.53 -42.93
N LEU A 123 3.89 13.54 -42.45
CA LEU A 123 3.91 12.18 -42.95
C LEU A 123 3.37 12.11 -44.38
N VAL A 124 2.24 12.78 -44.64
CA VAL A 124 1.73 12.90 -46.00
C VAL A 124 2.74 13.64 -46.88
N GLY A 125 3.30 14.74 -46.41
CA GLY A 125 4.29 15.55 -47.16
C GLY A 125 5.71 14.97 -47.23
N GLY A 126 5.95 13.72 -46.81
CA GLY A 126 7.27 13.07 -46.91
C GLY A 126 8.37 13.66 -46.03
N THR A 127 8.02 14.48 -45.04
CA THR A 127 8.98 15.14 -44.11
C THR A 127 8.96 14.55 -42.70
N TYR A 128 8.16 13.49 -42.47
CA TYR A 128 8.07 12.83 -41.17
C TYR A 128 9.09 11.71 -41.04
N LYS A 129 10.17 11.97 -40.31
CA LYS A 129 11.24 11.00 -40.02
C LYS A 129 11.81 10.41 -41.33
N SER A 130 12.39 9.22 -41.26
CA SER A 130 12.89 8.47 -42.42
C SER A 130 11.78 7.67 -43.13
N GLU A 131 10.52 8.07 -42.98
CA GLU A 131 9.40 7.40 -43.65
C GLU A 131 9.33 7.81 -45.13
N PRO A 132 8.97 6.88 -46.03
CA PRO A 132 8.83 7.19 -47.44
C PRO A 132 7.66 8.15 -47.68
N GLU A 133 7.80 9.01 -48.68
CA GLU A 133 6.73 9.89 -49.12
C GLU A 133 5.48 9.08 -49.51
N LEU A 134 4.34 9.43 -48.90
CA LEU A 134 3.05 8.78 -49.18
C LEU A 134 2.38 9.31 -50.45
N ILE A 135 2.76 10.51 -50.89
CA ILE A 135 2.22 11.15 -52.09
C ILE A 135 2.76 10.43 -53.33
N ARG A 136 1.83 10.04 -54.20
CA ARG A 136 2.04 9.47 -55.53
C ARG A 136 1.06 10.15 -56.48
N ASP A 137 1.38 10.20 -57.77
CA ASP A 137 0.51 10.83 -58.77
C ASP A 137 -0.92 10.27 -58.75
N GLU A 138 -1.07 8.97 -58.45
CA GLU A 138 -2.36 8.28 -58.35
C GLU A 138 -3.23 8.71 -57.16
N ASN A 139 -2.62 9.19 -56.07
CA ASN A 139 -3.30 9.53 -54.82
C ASN A 139 -3.23 11.02 -54.44
N LEU A 140 -2.63 11.86 -55.29
CA LEU A 140 -2.36 13.27 -55.02
C LEU A 140 -3.62 14.05 -54.60
N ASP A 141 -4.73 13.89 -55.32
CA ASP A 141 -5.99 14.58 -55.00
C ASP A 141 -6.50 14.20 -53.59
N THR A 142 -6.40 12.92 -53.23
CA THR A 142 -6.77 12.43 -51.90
C THR A 142 -5.84 12.98 -50.83
N CYS A 143 -4.52 12.97 -51.07
CA CYS A 143 -3.54 13.54 -50.15
C CYS A 143 -3.78 15.03 -49.91
N VAL A 144 -4.05 15.81 -50.96
CA VAL A 144 -4.35 17.25 -50.84
C VAL A 144 -5.64 17.49 -50.05
N LYS A 145 -6.71 16.69 -50.29
CA LYS A 145 -7.96 16.77 -49.53
C LYS A 145 -7.75 16.44 -48.06
N SER A 146 -6.99 15.39 -47.76
CA SER A 146 -6.65 14.98 -46.39
C SER A 146 -5.81 16.04 -45.68
N VAL A 147 -4.75 16.55 -46.30
CA VAL A 147 -3.92 17.63 -45.71
C VAL A 147 -4.75 18.88 -45.45
N ARG A 148 -5.64 19.27 -46.36
CA ARG A 148 -6.55 20.41 -46.13
C ARG A 148 -7.49 20.17 -44.94
N ALA A 149 -8.05 18.98 -44.81
CA ALA A 149 -8.90 18.62 -43.68
C ALA A 149 -8.11 18.67 -42.36
N LEU A 150 -6.93 18.04 -42.30
CA LEU A 150 -6.04 18.06 -41.14
C LEU A 150 -5.61 19.47 -40.76
N ALA A 151 -5.27 20.32 -41.75
CA ALA A 151 -4.88 21.71 -41.52
C ALA A 151 -6.02 22.56 -40.97
N ARG A 152 -7.27 22.29 -41.39
CA ARG A 152 -8.45 22.97 -40.87
C ARG A 152 -8.71 22.60 -39.40
N GLU A 153 -8.62 21.32 -39.05
CA GLU A 153 -8.77 20.90 -37.64
C GLU A 153 -7.62 21.46 -36.78
N LEU A 154 -6.39 21.44 -37.30
CA LEU A 154 -5.23 22.06 -36.64
C LEU A 154 -5.45 23.54 -36.32
N PHE A 155 -6.03 24.31 -37.26
CA PHE A 155 -6.33 25.72 -37.04
C PHE A 155 -7.27 25.93 -35.84
N TRP A 156 -8.36 25.16 -35.75
CA TRP A 156 -9.30 25.27 -34.64
C TRP A 156 -8.69 24.85 -33.30
N LEU A 157 -7.82 23.85 -33.30
CA LEU A 157 -7.09 23.44 -32.10
C LEU A 157 -6.10 24.51 -31.64
N GLU A 158 -5.39 25.18 -32.54
CA GLU A 158 -4.50 26.30 -32.19
C GLU A 158 -5.28 27.49 -31.61
N VAL A 159 -6.42 27.84 -32.20
CA VAL A 159 -7.32 28.87 -31.64
C VAL A 159 -7.80 28.48 -30.23
N THR A 160 -8.22 27.23 -30.04
CA THR A 160 -8.70 26.74 -28.73
C THR A 160 -7.60 26.76 -27.68
N ARG A 161 -6.35 26.40 -28.06
CA ARG A 161 -5.18 26.48 -27.18
C ARG A 161 -4.93 27.91 -26.71
N ASP A 162 -4.98 28.88 -27.62
CA ASP A 162 -4.71 30.29 -27.32
C ASP A 162 -5.83 30.87 -26.42
N GLU A 163 -7.09 30.55 -26.69
CA GLU A 163 -8.22 30.92 -25.81
C GLU A 163 -8.06 30.36 -24.39
N ILE A 164 -7.68 29.08 -24.26
CA ILE A 164 -7.41 28.46 -22.95
C ILE A 164 -6.21 29.15 -22.27
N GLY A 165 -5.13 29.41 -23.02
CA GLY A 165 -3.94 30.09 -22.52
C GLY A 165 -4.24 31.48 -21.98
N GLN A 166 -5.09 32.25 -22.68
CA GLN A 166 -5.55 33.57 -22.26
C GLN A 166 -6.38 33.48 -20.96
N ILE A 167 -7.33 32.54 -20.87
CA ILE A 167 -8.16 32.32 -19.67
C ILE A 167 -7.29 31.95 -18.46
N MET A 168 -6.24 31.16 -18.67
CA MET A 168 -5.32 30.75 -17.61
C MET A 168 -4.29 31.82 -17.22
N GLY A 169 -4.17 32.90 -17.97
CA GLY A 169 -3.09 33.89 -17.78
C GLY A 169 -1.70 33.31 -18.07
N LEU A 170 -1.62 32.30 -18.94
CA LEU A 170 -0.35 31.69 -19.38
C LEU A 170 0.30 32.47 -20.53
N GLU A 171 -0.45 33.38 -21.17
CA GLU A 171 0.05 34.25 -22.23
C GLU A 171 0.69 35.54 -21.69
N LYS A 172 1.88 35.85 -22.20
CA LYS A 172 2.46 37.20 -22.29
C LYS A 172 2.42 37.64 -23.74
#